data_AF-A0A7C8ERN4-F1
#
_entry.id   AF-A0A7C8ERN4-F1
#
_cell.length_a   1.000
_cell.length_b   1.000
_cell.length_c   1.000
_cell.angle_alpha   90.00
_cell.angle_beta   90.00
_cell.angle_gamma   90.00
#
_symmetry.space_group_name_H-M   'P 1'
#
loop_
_entity.id
_entity.type
_entity.pdbx_description
1 polymer ?
#
loop_
_entity_poly.entity_id
_entity_poly.type
_entity_poly.pdbx_seq_one_letter_code
_entity_poly.pdbx_strand_id
1 'polypeptide(L)'
;GWSGLMFGPQDESAAAVAVSNRAAPESRGAEPFAADGIALRYAAAVQEGNDAEVIRMTWWMTERLERVRMATDNEEAWETAYQGLCKQIGEWSVEGSQIRPEGIEDQYIFVPGATFEVAGVDAGRTNLAKEVGERTWIRVTYPVRSRAPRDRAGEAIRRLTVGVNVSRDGYVLKSGVIGNLDIEWESFSYDWPPVEGG
;
A
#
# COMPACT_ATOMS: atom_id res chain seq x y z
N GLY A 1 39.41 58.68 25.35
CA GLY A 1 40.07 57.68 26.21
C GLY A 1 39.62 56.32 25.75
N TRP A 2 40.54 55.54 25.19
CA TRP A 2 40.37 54.14 24.80
C TRP A 2 41.13 53.29 25.80
N SER A 3 40.46 52.29 26.38
CA SER A 3 40.97 51.12 27.12
C SER A 3 39.70 50.43 27.64
N GLY A 4 39.43 49.16 27.44
CA GLY A 4 40.24 48.02 27.04
C GLY A 4 39.69 46.85 27.86
N LEU A 5 39.22 45.79 27.21
CA LEU A 5 39.02 44.48 27.83
C LEU A 5 39.15 43.41 26.75
N MET A 6 40.18 42.61 26.94
CA MET A 6 40.56 41.39 26.21
C MET A 6 39.73 40.18 26.68
N PHE A 7 40.05 39.01 26.12
CA PHE A 7 39.52 37.65 26.34
C PHE A 7 38.30 37.34 25.45
N GLY A 8 38.30 36.36 24.55
CA GLY A 8 39.20 35.26 24.20
C GLY A 8 38.40 34.33 23.26
N PRO A 9 39.03 33.49 22.41
CA PRO A 9 38.31 32.65 21.45
C PRO A 9 37.67 31.46 22.18
N GLN A 10 36.39 31.20 21.92
CA GLN A 10 35.72 29.98 22.38
C GLN A 10 35.62 28.96 21.25
N ASP A 11 36.44 27.93 21.45
CA ASP A 11 36.31 26.52 21.11
C ASP A 11 35.30 26.06 20.05
N GLU A 12 35.87 25.42 19.04
CA GLU A 12 35.28 24.35 18.25
C GLU A 12 34.83 23.21 19.19
N SER A 13 33.51 22.96 19.26
CA SER A 13 32.99 21.69 19.77
C SER A 13 32.35 20.91 18.63
N ALA A 14 33.10 19.89 18.20
CA ALA A 14 32.62 18.78 17.41
C ALA A 14 31.52 18.03 18.17
N ALA A 15 30.27 18.17 17.73
CA ALA A 15 29.20 17.28 18.14
C ALA A 15 29.21 16.04 17.24
N ALA A 16 29.65 14.92 17.81
CA ALA A 16 29.55 13.60 17.20
C ALA A 16 28.09 13.27 16.90
N VAL A 17 27.80 13.00 15.62
CA VAL A 17 26.53 12.41 15.19
C VAL A 17 26.50 10.96 15.65
N ALA A 18 25.74 10.69 16.71
CA ALA A 18 25.41 9.34 17.11
C ALA A 18 24.49 8.73 16.03
N VAL A 19 25.07 7.86 15.18
CA VAL A 19 24.32 6.97 14.30
C VAL A 19 23.53 6.02 15.19
N SER A 20 22.24 6.29 15.31
CA SER A 20 21.29 5.40 15.95
C SER A 20 21.12 4.15 15.08
N ASN A 21 21.88 3.10 15.36
CA ASN A 21 21.61 1.74 14.89
C ASN A 21 20.27 1.29 15.49
N ARG A 22 19.15 1.58 14.83
CA ARG A 22 17.89 0.89 15.10
C ARG A 22 18.06 -0.54 14.60
N ALA A 23 18.13 -1.48 15.55
CA ALA A 23 18.02 -2.90 15.28
C ALA A 23 16.72 -3.17 14.51
N ALA A 24 16.82 -4.00 13.47
CA ALA A 24 15.67 -4.52 12.75
C ALA A 24 14.69 -5.19 13.73
N PRO A 25 13.37 -5.05 13.56
CA PRO A 25 12.42 -5.72 14.42
C PRO A 25 12.59 -7.24 14.29
N GLU A 26 12.93 -7.87 15.41
CA GLU A 26 13.05 -9.31 15.54
C GLU A 26 11.73 -9.98 15.12
N SER A 27 11.86 -10.93 14.20
CA SER A 27 10.77 -11.76 13.68
C SER A 27 10.09 -12.53 14.81
N ARG A 28 8.95 -12.01 15.29
CA ARG A 28 8.05 -12.76 16.18
C ARG A 28 7.39 -13.87 15.37
N GLY A 29 7.54 -15.10 15.86
CA GLY A 29 6.99 -16.30 15.24
C GLY A 29 5.50 -16.14 14.95
N ALA A 30 5.17 -16.17 13.65
CA ALA A 30 3.80 -16.21 13.18
C ALA A 30 3.25 -17.63 13.38
N GLU A 31 2.36 -17.78 14.35
CA GLU A 31 1.34 -18.82 14.29
C GLU A 31 0.57 -18.66 12.96
N PRO A 32 0.17 -19.74 12.27
CA PRO A 32 -0.52 -19.65 11.00
C PRO A 32 -1.95 -19.14 11.22
N PHE A 33 -2.11 -17.82 11.22
CA PHE A 33 -3.42 -17.19 11.03
C PHE A 33 -4.03 -17.73 9.74
N ALA A 34 -5.30 -18.12 9.80
CA ALA A 34 -6.02 -18.85 8.74
C ALA A 34 -5.63 -18.33 7.35
N ALA A 35 -5.14 -19.24 6.50
CA ALA A 35 -4.43 -18.97 5.25
C ALA A 35 -5.21 -18.16 4.19
N ASP A 36 -6.48 -17.77 4.45
CA ASP A 36 -7.31 -17.00 3.52
C ASP A 36 -7.89 -15.72 4.18
N GLY A 37 -7.01 -14.90 4.77
CA GLY A 37 -7.41 -13.59 5.32
C GLY A 37 -8.06 -12.67 4.26
N ILE A 38 -9.01 -11.82 4.68
CA ILE A 38 -9.75 -10.88 3.80
C ILE A 38 -8.80 -10.07 2.91
N ALA A 39 -7.65 -9.66 3.44
CA ALA A 39 -6.64 -8.93 2.70
C ALA A 39 -6.04 -9.73 1.52
N LEU A 40 -5.75 -11.03 1.70
CA LEU A 40 -5.24 -11.89 0.63
C LEU A 40 -6.31 -12.18 -0.42
N ARG A 41 -7.56 -12.43 0.01
CA ARG A 41 -8.69 -12.60 -0.93
C ARG A 41 -8.90 -11.35 -1.79
N TYR A 42 -8.79 -10.18 -1.17
CA TYR A 42 -8.86 -8.91 -1.89
C TYR A 42 -7.70 -8.77 -2.89
N ALA A 43 -6.47 -9.06 -2.48
CA ALA A 43 -5.30 -9.02 -3.37
C ALA A 43 -5.46 -9.97 -4.57
N ALA A 44 -5.98 -11.18 -4.34
CA ALA A 44 -6.30 -12.13 -5.39
C ALA A 44 -7.39 -11.61 -6.33
N ALA A 45 -8.48 -11.03 -5.81
CA ALA A 45 -9.54 -10.45 -6.62
C ALA A 45 -9.03 -9.33 -7.54
N VAL A 46 -8.14 -8.45 -7.04
CA VAL A 46 -7.49 -7.43 -7.87
C VAL A 46 -6.60 -8.07 -8.93
N GLN A 47 -5.78 -9.07 -8.55
CA GLN A 47 -4.90 -9.78 -9.47
C GLN A 47 -5.63 -10.48 -10.61
N GLU A 48 -6.81 -11.02 -10.32
CA GLU A 48 -7.66 -11.75 -11.27
C GLU A 48 -8.54 -10.81 -12.13
N GLY A 49 -8.57 -9.51 -11.82
CA GLY A 49 -9.48 -8.56 -12.48
C GLY A 49 -10.96 -8.84 -12.14
N ASN A 50 -11.23 -9.37 -10.95
CA ASN A 50 -12.58 -9.64 -10.47
C ASN A 50 -13.18 -8.38 -9.83
N ASP A 51 -13.54 -7.42 -10.67
CA ASP A 51 -14.06 -6.10 -10.27
C ASP A 51 -15.26 -6.21 -9.32
N ALA A 52 -16.15 -7.18 -9.57
CA ALA A 52 -17.32 -7.42 -8.74
C ALA A 52 -16.94 -7.76 -7.28
N GLU A 53 -15.95 -8.64 -7.10
CA GLU A 53 -15.45 -9.00 -5.78
C GLU A 53 -14.68 -7.84 -5.13
N VAL A 54 -13.88 -7.10 -5.89
CA VAL A 54 -13.18 -5.89 -5.43
C VAL A 54 -14.18 -4.86 -4.89
N ILE A 55 -15.25 -4.58 -5.65
CA ILE A 55 -16.33 -3.66 -5.25
C ILE A 55 -17.03 -4.16 -3.99
N ARG A 56 -17.41 -5.44 -3.95
CA ARG A 56 -18.09 -6.06 -2.82
C ARG A 56 -17.27 -6.01 -1.53
N MET A 57 -15.95 -6.16 -1.65
CA MET A 57 -15.05 -6.14 -0.50
C MET A 57 -14.66 -4.73 -0.06
N THR A 58 -14.82 -3.71 -0.90
CA THR A 58 -14.37 -2.34 -0.60
C THR A 58 -15.50 -1.51 -0.01
N TRP A 59 -15.34 -1.05 1.23
CA TRP A 59 -16.43 -0.39 1.98
C TRP A 59 -16.98 0.85 1.25
N TRP A 60 -16.13 1.77 0.82
CA TRP A 60 -16.60 3.03 0.21
C TRP A 60 -17.33 2.80 -1.13
N MET A 61 -16.95 1.76 -1.87
CA MET A 61 -17.60 1.39 -3.13
C MET A 61 -19.01 0.87 -2.86
N THR A 62 -19.16 0.00 -1.87
CA THR A 62 -20.45 -0.50 -1.40
C THR A 62 -21.35 0.65 -0.91
N GLU A 63 -20.84 1.53 -0.05
CA GLU A 63 -21.57 2.71 0.44
C GLU A 63 -21.98 3.67 -0.68
N ARG A 64 -21.16 3.80 -1.72
CA ARG A 64 -21.50 4.62 -2.89
C ARG A 64 -22.69 4.03 -3.64
N LEU A 65 -22.69 2.71 -3.88
CA LEU A 65 -23.79 2.02 -4.56
C LEU A 65 -25.07 2.01 -3.73
N GLU A 66 -24.96 1.82 -2.42
CA GLU A 66 -26.10 1.90 -1.50
C GLU A 66 -26.72 3.29 -1.48
N ARG A 67 -25.90 4.36 -1.45
CA ARG A 67 -26.41 5.73 -1.53
C ARG A 67 -27.13 6.01 -2.85
N VAL A 68 -26.63 5.51 -3.97
CA VAL A 68 -27.35 5.62 -5.26
C VAL A 68 -28.70 4.93 -5.14
N ARG A 69 -28.72 3.67 -4.66
CA ARG A 69 -29.96 2.90 -4.49
C ARG A 69 -30.98 3.57 -3.56
N MET A 70 -30.54 4.28 -2.52
CA MET A 70 -31.44 5.01 -1.62
C MET A 70 -31.91 6.35 -2.20
N ALA A 71 -31.12 6.98 -3.06
CA ALA A 71 -31.42 8.29 -3.64
C ALA A 71 -32.31 8.22 -4.90
N THR A 72 -32.39 7.05 -5.54
CA THR A 72 -33.16 6.86 -6.77
C THR A 72 -33.80 5.49 -6.81
N ASP A 73 -35.06 5.42 -7.23
CA ASP A 73 -35.73 4.16 -7.59
C ASP A 73 -35.33 3.68 -9.02
N ASN A 74 -34.38 4.35 -9.66
CA ASN A 74 -33.92 4.02 -11.01
C ASN A 74 -32.77 3.01 -11.01
N GLU A 75 -33.05 1.79 -11.47
CA GLU A 75 -32.06 0.72 -11.66
C GLU A 75 -30.92 1.12 -12.62
N GLU A 76 -31.19 1.94 -13.64
CA GLU A 76 -30.18 2.41 -14.60
C GLU A 76 -29.11 3.30 -13.94
N ALA A 77 -29.50 4.09 -12.94
CA ALA A 77 -28.57 4.94 -12.22
C ALA A 77 -27.62 4.10 -11.33
N TRP A 78 -28.13 3.02 -10.73
CA TRP A 78 -27.30 2.07 -10.00
C TRP A 78 -26.32 1.37 -10.95
N GLU A 79 -26.80 0.86 -12.08
CA GLU A 79 -25.96 0.17 -13.08
C GLU A 79 -24.88 1.10 -13.62
N THR A 80 -25.21 2.34 -13.93
CA THR A 80 -24.24 3.35 -14.36
C THR A 80 -23.15 3.60 -13.31
N ALA A 81 -23.53 3.67 -12.03
CA ALA A 81 -22.58 3.83 -10.95
C ALA A 81 -21.67 2.60 -10.79
N TYR A 82 -22.23 1.40 -10.90
CA TYR A 82 -21.50 0.13 -10.84
C TYR A 82 -20.50 0.02 -11.99
N GLN A 83 -20.93 0.24 -13.23
CA GLN A 83 -20.05 0.24 -14.41
C GLN A 83 -18.95 1.31 -14.32
N GLY A 84 -19.28 2.47 -13.74
CA GLY A 84 -18.29 3.52 -13.45
C GLY A 84 -17.18 3.04 -12.50
N LEU A 85 -17.52 2.26 -11.47
CA LEU A 85 -16.54 1.67 -10.56
C LEU A 85 -15.67 0.61 -11.25
N CYS A 86 -16.28 -0.31 -12.00
CA CYS A 86 -15.53 -1.32 -12.76
C CYS A 86 -14.52 -0.66 -13.71
N LYS A 87 -14.97 0.36 -14.45
CA LYS A 87 -14.10 1.11 -15.35
C LYS A 87 -12.90 1.73 -14.63
N GLN A 88 -13.11 2.31 -13.44
CA GLN A 88 -12.03 2.89 -12.65
C GLN A 88 -11.02 1.85 -12.15
N ILE A 89 -11.46 0.64 -11.80
CA ILE A 89 -10.57 -0.47 -11.39
C ILE A 89 -9.74 -0.98 -12.57
N GLY A 90 -10.31 -0.95 -13.78
CA GLY A 90 -9.68 -1.47 -14.99
C GLY A 90 -8.84 -0.47 -15.79
N GLU A 91 -8.71 0.79 -15.38
CA GLU A 91 -7.97 1.82 -16.14
C GLU A 91 -6.47 1.81 -15.82
N TRP A 92 -5.64 1.27 -16.71
CA TRP A 92 -4.17 1.22 -16.55
C TRP A 92 -3.46 2.39 -17.25
N SER A 93 -2.46 2.97 -16.58
CA SER A 93 -1.46 3.88 -17.17
C SER A 93 -0.05 3.48 -16.76
N VAL A 94 0.93 3.72 -17.63
CA VAL A 94 2.35 3.39 -17.35
C VAL A 94 2.88 4.27 -16.21
N GLU A 95 2.46 5.53 -16.19
CA GLU A 95 2.77 6.52 -15.15
C GLU A 95 2.19 6.15 -13.78
N GLY A 96 1.14 5.31 -13.77
CA GLY A 96 0.52 4.79 -12.56
C GLY A 96 1.36 3.73 -11.85
N SER A 97 2.29 3.06 -12.55
CA SER A 97 3.16 2.04 -11.96
C SER A 97 4.26 2.58 -11.04
N GLN A 98 4.42 3.90 -10.97
CA GLN A 98 5.41 4.54 -10.10
C GLN A 98 4.85 4.77 -8.70
N ILE A 99 5.57 4.32 -7.67
CA ILE A 99 5.22 4.56 -6.28
C ILE A 99 5.53 6.01 -5.91
N ARG A 100 4.50 6.74 -5.45
CA ARG A 100 4.57 8.17 -5.06
C ARG A 100 4.39 8.31 -3.55
N PRO A 101 4.71 9.46 -2.93
CA PRO A 101 4.41 9.67 -1.51
C PRO A 101 2.92 9.49 -1.17
N GLU A 102 2.03 9.74 -2.11
CA GLU A 102 0.60 9.48 -2.00
C GLU A 102 0.27 7.98 -2.07
N GLY A 103 1.21 7.14 -2.50
CA GLY A 103 1.04 5.70 -2.67
C GLY A 103 1.02 5.30 -4.15
N ILE A 104 0.36 4.18 -4.41
CA ILE A 104 0.17 3.59 -5.74
C ILE A 104 -1.16 2.83 -5.75
N GLU A 105 -1.80 2.73 -6.92
CA GLU A 105 -3.05 1.99 -7.05
C GLU A 105 -2.83 0.48 -6.94
N ASP A 106 -3.87 -0.18 -6.43
CA ASP A 106 -3.85 -1.60 -6.10
C ASP A 106 -3.54 -2.49 -7.31
N GLN A 107 -4.06 -2.11 -8.47
CA GLN A 107 -3.83 -2.81 -9.74
C GLN A 107 -2.35 -2.89 -10.14
N TYR A 108 -1.52 -1.92 -9.74
CA TYR A 108 -0.07 -1.98 -10.00
C TYR A 108 0.69 -2.73 -8.91
N ILE A 109 0.09 -2.93 -7.73
CA ILE A 109 0.69 -3.73 -6.67
C ILE A 109 0.36 -5.21 -6.85
N PHE A 110 -0.92 -5.54 -7.05
CA PHE A 110 -1.40 -6.91 -7.17
C PHE A 110 -1.47 -7.35 -8.64
N VAL A 111 -0.35 -7.23 -9.37
CA VAL A 111 -0.31 -7.55 -10.81
C VAL A 111 -0.41 -9.05 -11.08
N PRO A 112 -0.89 -9.47 -12.27
CA PRO A 112 -0.91 -10.88 -12.67
C PRO A 112 0.46 -11.57 -12.57
N GLY A 113 0.51 -12.64 -11.77
CA GLY A 113 1.70 -13.47 -11.53
C GLY A 113 2.53 -13.06 -10.31
N ALA A 114 2.25 -11.93 -9.67
CA ALA A 114 2.85 -11.62 -8.38
C ALA A 114 2.45 -12.66 -7.32
N THR A 115 3.35 -12.97 -6.39
CA THR A 115 3.05 -13.85 -5.25
C THR A 115 2.85 -13.03 -3.99
N PHE A 116 1.98 -13.53 -3.11
CA PHE A 116 1.58 -12.85 -1.88
C PHE A 116 1.91 -13.72 -0.66
N GLU A 117 2.53 -13.13 0.35
CA GLU A 117 2.85 -13.78 1.62
C GLU A 117 2.48 -12.84 2.77
N VAL A 118 1.83 -13.35 3.83
CA VAL A 118 1.56 -12.53 5.02
C VAL A 118 2.85 -12.31 5.79
N ALA A 119 3.29 -11.06 5.87
CA ALA A 119 4.47 -10.65 6.63
C ALA A 119 4.14 -10.34 8.10
N GLY A 120 2.88 -9.98 8.40
CA GLY A 120 2.44 -9.70 9.76
C GLY A 120 1.03 -9.11 9.82
N VAL A 121 0.53 -8.93 11.04
CA VAL A 121 -0.77 -8.28 11.31
C VAL A 121 -0.61 -7.31 12.48
N ASP A 122 -1.18 -6.11 12.35
CA ASP A 122 -1.26 -5.13 13.43
C ASP A 122 -2.66 -4.48 13.52
N ALA A 123 -2.84 -3.51 14.41
CA ALA A 123 -4.12 -2.85 14.63
C ALA A 123 -4.57 -1.92 13.48
N GLY A 124 -3.66 -1.62 12.54
CA GLY A 124 -3.92 -0.73 11.42
C GLY A 124 -4.05 0.75 11.80
N ARG A 125 -4.68 1.50 10.89
CA ARG A 125 -4.83 2.97 11.00
C ARG A 125 -6.01 3.34 11.88
N THR A 126 -5.86 4.42 12.65
CA THR A 126 -6.94 4.96 13.49
C THR A 126 -7.66 6.15 12.85
N ASN A 127 -7.18 6.63 11.71
CA ASN A 127 -7.64 7.87 11.07
C ASN A 127 -8.44 7.63 9.77
N LEU A 128 -9.11 6.49 9.66
CA LEU A 128 -9.96 6.14 8.51
C LEU A 128 -11.44 6.44 8.83
N ALA A 129 -12.26 6.54 7.78
CA ALA A 129 -13.70 6.82 7.89
C ALA A 129 -14.49 5.72 8.63
N LYS A 130 -13.92 4.53 8.75
CA LYS A 130 -14.47 3.37 9.46
C LYS A 130 -13.39 2.77 10.34
N GLU A 131 -13.79 2.23 11.49
CA GLU A 131 -12.88 1.60 12.45
C GLU A 131 -12.18 0.38 11.81
N VAL A 132 -10.85 0.35 11.92
CA VAL A 132 -10.04 -0.79 11.48
C VAL A 132 -10.10 -1.87 12.55
N GLY A 133 -10.39 -3.10 12.14
CA GLY A 133 -10.26 -4.28 12.99
C GLY A 133 -8.82 -4.76 13.04
N GLU A 134 -8.18 -4.81 11.88
CA GLU A 134 -6.78 -5.20 11.71
C GLU A 134 -6.19 -4.64 10.41
N ARG A 135 -4.86 -4.61 10.33
CA ARG A 135 -4.13 -4.42 9.08
C ARG A 135 -3.22 -5.60 8.83
N THR A 136 -3.40 -6.24 7.68
CA THR A 136 -2.54 -7.32 7.23
C THR A 136 -1.43 -6.74 6.35
N TRP A 137 -0.18 -7.00 6.72
CA TRP A 137 0.99 -6.72 5.90
C TRP A 137 1.24 -7.88 4.96
N ILE A 138 1.24 -7.60 3.66
CA ILE A 138 1.43 -8.55 2.57
C ILE A 138 2.76 -8.22 1.90
N ARG A 139 3.69 -9.16 1.93
CA ARG A 139 4.88 -9.14 1.08
C ARG A 139 4.46 -9.58 -0.32
N VAL A 140 4.70 -8.70 -1.29
CA VAL A 140 4.44 -8.94 -2.71
C VAL A 140 5.77 -9.17 -3.40
N THR A 141 5.90 -10.26 -4.15
CA THR A 141 7.08 -10.54 -4.98
C THR A 141 6.70 -10.64 -6.45
N TYR A 142 7.39 -9.87 -7.29
CA TYR A 142 7.12 -9.77 -8.72
C TYR A 142 8.01 -10.74 -9.52
N PRO A 143 7.45 -11.56 -10.42
CA PRO A 143 8.25 -12.47 -11.24
C PRO A 143 8.90 -11.78 -12.44
N VAL A 144 8.36 -10.64 -12.89
CA VAL A 144 8.76 -9.98 -14.15
C VAL A 144 9.02 -8.50 -13.92
N ARG A 145 10.23 -8.04 -14.27
CA ARG A 145 10.70 -6.67 -14.05
C ARG A 145 9.85 -5.60 -14.73
N SER A 146 9.31 -5.88 -15.92
CA SER A 146 8.49 -4.93 -16.67
C SER A 146 7.08 -4.72 -16.08
N ARG A 147 6.63 -5.61 -15.19
CA ARG A 147 5.32 -5.53 -14.52
C ARG A 147 5.41 -5.05 -13.07
N ALA A 148 6.62 -4.90 -12.54
CA ALA A 148 6.81 -4.48 -11.17
C ALA A 148 6.61 -2.96 -11.01
N PRO A 149 6.12 -2.51 -9.84
CA PRO A 149 6.15 -1.11 -9.46
C PRO A 149 7.56 -0.53 -9.56
N ARG A 150 7.62 0.76 -9.84
CA ARG A 150 8.86 1.52 -9.91
C ARG A 150 8.97 2.48 -8.75
N ASP A 151 10.18 2.68 -8.26
CA ASP A 151 10.44 3.74 -7.29
C ASP A 151 10.50 5.14 -7.95
N ARG A 152 10.87 6.15 -7.17
CA ARG A 152 11.00 7.53 -7.67
C ARG A 152 12.09 7.72 -8.72
N ALA A 153 13.12 6.88 -8.72
CA ALA A 153 14.19 6.90 -9.72
C ALA A 153 13.81 6.12 -10.99
N GLY A 154 12.65 5.45 -11.00
CA GLY A 154 12.18 4.61 -12.09
C GLY A 154 12.73 3.19 -12.04
N GLU A 155 13.43 2.81 -10.97
CA GLU A 155 13.98 1.48 -10.80
C GLU A 155 12.88 0.50 -10.36
N ALA A 156 12.88 -0.70 -10.92
CA ALA A 156 11.82 -1.68 -10.71
C ALA A 156 12.03 -2.44 -9.41
N ILE A 157 11.02 -2.47 -8.55
CA ILE A 157 11.08 -3.09 -7.23
C ILE A 157 10.66 -4.56 -7.36
N ARG A 158 11.56 -5.51 -7.05
CA ARG A 158 11.24 -6.95 -7.11
C ARG A 158 10.30 -7.38 -5.99
N ARG A 159 10.45 -6.79 -4.82
CA ARG A 159 9.63 -7.14 -3.65
C ARG A 159 9.42 -5.90 -2.78
N LEU A 160 8.21 -5.77 -2.26
CA LEU A 160 7.86 -4.80 -1.23
C LEU A 160 6.76 -5.36 -0.31
N THR A 161 6.57 -4.74 0.84
CA THR A 161 5.48 -5.04 1.78
C THR A 161 4.43 -3.94 1.74
N VAL A 162 3.16 -4.33 1.62
CA VAL A 162 2.00 -3.44 1.63
C VAL A 162 1.01 -3.82 2.74
N GLY A 163 0.40 -2.84 3.38
CA GLY A 163 -0.61 -3.02 4.41
C GLY A 163 -2.01 -2.80 3.88
N VAL A 164 -2.89 -3.78 4.09
CA VAL A 164 -4.33 -3.69 3.79
C VAL A 164 -5.08 -3.57 5.11
N ASN A 165 -5.77 -2.43 5.31
CA ASN A 165 -6.62 -2.23 6.48
C ASN A 165 -7.99 -2.90 6.25
N VAL A 166 -8.44 -3.68 7.22
CA VAL A 166 -9.71 -4.42 7.18
C VAL A 166 -10.55 -4.04 8.41
N SER A 167 -11.82 -3.72 8.19
CA SER A 167 -12.76 -3.43 9.29
C SER A 167 -13.20 -4.69 10.02
N ARG A 168 -13.77 -4.54 11.22
CA ARG A 168 -14.28 -5.68 12.02
C ARG A 168 -15.40 -6.48 11.33
N ASP A 169 -16.13 -5.85 10.42
CA ASP A 169 -17.18 -6.46 9.59
C ASP A 169 -16.66 -6.98 8.24
N GLY A 170 -15.34 -7.03 8.03
CA GLY A 170 -14.72 -7.73 6.92
C GLY A 170 -14.62 -6.95 5.61
N TYR A 171 -14.69 -5.63 5.65
CA TYR A 171 -14.45 -4.77 4.48
C TYR A 171 -13.02 -4.27 4.43
N VAL A 172 -12.51 -4.16 3.21
CA VAL A 172 -11.26 -3.47 2.92
C VAL A 172 -11.49 -1.96 2.99
N LEU A 173 -10.63 -1.29 3.75
CA LEU A 173 -10.70 0.13 4.04
C LEU A 173 -9.63 0.88 3.24
N LYS A 174 -10.11 1.64 2.25
CA LYS A 174 -9.29 2.51 1.40
C LYS A 174 -9.95 3.86 1.28
N SER A 175 -9.17 4.90 1.02
CA SER A 175 -9.74 6.19 0.63
C SER A 175 -10.23 6.10 -0.83
N GLY A 176 -11.19 6.94 -1.23
CA GLY A 176 -11.64 7.00 -2.62
C GLY A 176 -10.66 7.72 -3.56
N VAL A 177 -9.41 7.92 -3.13
CA VAL A 177 -8.34 8.64 -3.86
C VAL A 177 -7.22 7.66 -4.20
N ILE A 178 -6.50 7.87 -5.30
CA ILE A 178 -5.33 7.10 -5.74
C ILE A 178 -4.32 6.91 -4.58
N GLY A 179 -3.83 5.67 -4.37
CA GLY A 179 -2.74 5.36 -3.43
C GLY A 179 -3.14 5.11 -1.97
N ASN A 180 -3.55 3.88 -1.61
CA ASN A 180 -4.08 3.63 -0.25
C ASN A 180 -3.61 2.37 0.46
N LEU A 181 -2.75 1.59 -0.18
CA LEU A 181 -2.02 0.59 0.58
C LEU A 181 -1.02 1.32 1.46
N ASP A 182 -0.92 0.90 2.71
CA ASP A 182 0.19 1.36 3.54
C ASP A 182 1.46 0.74 2.97
N ILE A 183 2.46 1.54 2.60
CA ILE A 183 3.70 1.03 2.02
C ILE A 183 4.79 1.04 3.08
N GLU A 184 5.41 -0.11 3.31
CA GLU A 184 6.62 -0.20 4.13
C GLU A 184 7.83 0.15 3.26
N TRP A 185 8.21 1.43 3.23
CA TRP A 185 9.25 1.94 2.33
C TRP A 185 10.63 1.27 2.49
N GLU A 186 10.95 0.80 3.69
CA GLU A 186 12.22 0.12 3.99
C GLU A 186 12.24 -1.35 3.53
N SER A 187 11.10 -1.88 3.06
CA SER A 187 10.97 -3.28 2.62
C SER A 187 11.37 -3.50 1.16
N PHE A 188 11.72 -2.45 0.41
CA PHE A 188 11.99 -2.53 -1.01
C PHE A 188 13.23 -3.39 -1.27
N SER A 189 13.07 -4.38 -2.15
CA SER A 189 14.16 -5.23 -2.63
C SER A 189 14.26 -5.17 -4.15
N TYR A 190 15.48 -5.10 -4.65
CA TYR A 190 15.82 -4.94 -6.07
C TYR A 190 16.60 -6.13 -6.63
N ASP A 191 16.60 -7.25 -5.90
CA ASP A 191 17.39 -8.46 -6.13
C ASP A 191 16.87 -9.29 -7.32
N TRP A 192 16.74 -8.72 -8.52
CA TRP A 192 16.27 -9.44 -9.70
C TRP A 192 17.17 -10.65 -10.04
N PRO A 193 16.60 -11.85 -10.31
CA PRO A 193 17.40 -12.95 -10.82
C PRO A 193 18.08 -12.54 -12.14
N PRO A 194 19.25 -13.11 -12.46
CA PRO A 194 19.90 -12.86 -13.75
C PRO A 194 18.91 -13.15 -14.87
N VAL A 195 18.88 -12.29 -15.88
CA VAL A 195 18.15 -12.59 -17.11
C VAL A 195 18.90 -13.74 -17.78
N GLU A 196 18.40 -14.96 -17.65
CA GLU A 196 18.91 -16.08 -18.44
C GLU A 196 18.69 -15.72 -19.92
N GLY A 197 19.80 -15.70 -20.67
CA GLY A 197 19.92 -15.05 -21.97
C GLY A 197 18.82 -15.41 -22.97
N GLY A 198 18.29 -14.36 -23.61
CA GLY A 198 17.54 -14.47 -24.87
C GLY A 198 18.45 -14.62 -26.07
#